data_AF-A0A6V7TMQ4-F1
#
_entry.id   AF-A0A6V7TMQ4-F1
#
_cell.length_a   1.000
_cell.length_b   1.000
_cell.length_c   1.000
_cell.angle_alpha   90.00
_cell.angle_beta   90.00
_cell.angle_gamma   90.00
#
_symmetry.space_group_name_H-M   'P 1'
#
loop_
_entity.id
_entity.type
_entity.pdbx_description
1 polymer ?
#
loop_
_entity_poly.entity_id
_entity_poly.type
_entity_poly.pdbx_seq_one_letter_code
_entity_poly.pdbx_strand_id
1 'polypeptide(L)'
;MKTHGTNVHGWLVQENPLTGQDKWTLLGNRNPQLPQLFQPVVNQSIVITQGDILAARCTINNNEKRIIKIGPTGEDEMCNFYLMYWTETGGQTLKENACFSAGPPNYRWSSGAGLNHLPKKK
;
A
#
# COMPACT_ATOMS: atom_id res chain seq x y z
N MET A 1 17.96 8.53 14.55
CA MET A 1 16.67 8.66 13.86
C MET A 1 15.82 7.47 14.24
N LYS A 2 14.66 7.70 14.85
CA LYS A 2 13.81 6.63 15.39
C LYS A 2 12.55 6.58 14.55
N THR A 3 12.38 5.49 13.81
CA THR A 3 11.20 5.25 12.98
C THR A 3 10.22 4.36 13.74
N HIS A 4 8.93 4.60 13.56
CA HIS A 4 7.84 4.00 14.34
C HIS A 4 7.01 3.02 13.51
N GLY A 5 7.29 2.92 12.20
CA GLY A 5 6.69 1.94 11.32
C GLY A 5 7.01 0.52 11.80
N THR A 6 5.97 -0.27 12.04
CA THR A 6 6.10 -1.68 12.43
C THR A 6 5.87 -2.61 11.25
N ASN A 7 5.07 -2.17 10.27
CA ASN A 7 4.72 -3.00 9.13
C ASN A 7 4.21 -2.15 7.96
N VAL A 8 4.55 -2.55 6.73
CA VAL A 8 4.02 -1.99 5.49
C VAL A 8 3.50 -3.14 4.63
N HIS A 9 2.30 -2.96 4.09
CA HIS A 9 1.66 -3.93 3.20
C HIS A 9 1.15 -3.26 1.93
N GLY A 10 1.21 -3.99 0.82
CA GLY A 10 0.57 -3.62 -0.44
C GLY A 10 -0.29 -4.76 -0.98
N TRP A 11 -1.42 -4.40 -1.59
CA TRP A 11 -2.38 -5.33 -2.19
C TRP A 11 -2.80 -4.87 -3.57
N LEU A 12 -3.08 -5.86 -4.41
CA LEU A 12 -3.94 -5.74 -5.59
C LEU A 12 -5.37 -6.07 -5.17
N VAL A 13 -6.30 -5.21 -5.54
CA VAL A 13 -7.74 -5.35 -5.25
C VAL A 13 -8.49 -5.44 -6.56
N GLN A 14 -9.28 -6.51 -6.69
CA GLN A 14 -10.10 -6.77 -7.87
C GLN A 14 -11.52 -7.10 -7.43
N GLU A 15 -12.50 -6.39 -7.98
CA GLU A 15 -13.90 -6.65 -7.70
C GLU A 15 -14.39 -7.85 -8.52
N ASN A 16 -15.14 -8.75 -7.89
CA ASN A 16 -15.85 -9.79 -8.61
C ASN A 16 -17.15 -9.22 -9.20
N PRO A 17 -17.31 -9.17 -10.54
CA PRO A 17 -18.45 -8.51 -11.18
C PRO A 17 -19.80 -9.16 -10.90
N LEU A 18 -19.84 -10.44 -10.49
CA LEU A 18 -21.07 -11.15 -10.18
C LEU A 18 -21.55 -10.92 -8.74
N THR A 19 -20.63 -10.65 -7.83
CA THR A 19 -20.92 -10.60 -6.38
C THR A 19 -20.68 -9.22 -5.77
N GLY A 20 -19.97 -8.33 -6.47
CA GLY A 20 -19.52 -7.04 -5.94
C GLY A 20 -18.48 -7.17 -4.82
N GLN A 21 -17.90 -8.37 -4.63
CA GLN A 21 -16.96 -8.62 -3.55
C GLN A 21 -15.53 -8.35 -4.01
N ASP A 22 -14.81 -7.57 -3.21
CA ASP A 22 -13.40 -7.28 -3.44
C ASP A 22 -12.51 -8.44 -3.01
N LYS A 23 -11.72 -8.93 -3.96
CA LYS A 23 -10.64 -9.89 -3.72
C LYS A 23 -9.33 -9.15 -3.51
N TRP A 24 -8.71 -9.39 -2.36
CA TRP A 24 -7.45 -8.77 -1.96
C TRP A 24 -6.30 -9.76 -2.12
N THR A 25 -5.37 -9.48 -3.04
CA THR A 25 -4.17 -10.28 -3.27
C THR A 25 -2.96 -9.54 -2.71
N LEU A 26 -2.25 -10.16 -1.75
CA LEU A 26 -1.06 -9.56 -1.13
C LEU A 26 0.08 -9.50 -2.15
N LEU A 27 0.60 -8.31 -2.41
CA LEU A 27 1.77 -8.10 -3.27
C LEU A 27 3.06 -8.22 -2.47
N GLY A 28 3.08 -7.62 -1.28
CA GLY A 28 4.22 -7.70 -0.37
C GLY A 28 3.88 -7.18 1.02
N ASN A 29 4.63 -7.67 2.00
CA ASN A 29 4.61 -7.15 3.36
C ASN A 29 6.03 -7.11 3.94
N ARG A 30 6.37 -6.06 4.67
CA ARG A 30 7.68 -5.96 5.30
C ARG A 30 7.68 -5.06 6.52
N ASN A 31 8.54 -5.40 7.48
CA ASN A 31 8.90 -4.49 8.56
C ASN A 31 9.87 -3.41 8.04
N PRO A 32 9.49 -2.11 8.06
CA PRO A 32 10.30 -1.02 7.51
C PRO A 32 11.56 -0.70 8.33
N GLN A 33 11.72 -1.32 9.51
CA GLN A 33 12.94 -1.26 10.34
C GLN A 33 14.08 -2.12 9.78
N LEU A 34 13.77 -3.07 8.90
CA LEU A 34 14.76 -3.88 8.20
C LEU A 34 15.40 -3.07 7.05
N PRO A 35 16.55 -3.51 6.50
CA PRO A 35 17.14 -2.88 5.33
C PRO A 35 16.12 -2.69 4.19
N GLN A 36 15.97 -1.45 3.74
CA GLN A 36 14.97 -1.01 2.77
C GLN A 36 15.41 -1.34 1.34
N LEU A 37 15.47 -2.63 1.04
CA LEU A 37 15.81 -3.16 -0.27
C LEU A 37 14.56 -3.70 -0.96
N PHE A 38 14.57 -3.69 -2.30
CA PHE A 38 13.56 -4.39 -3.08
C PHE A 38 13.52 -5.86 -2.72
N GLN A 39 12.31 -6.41 -2.61
CA GLN A 39 12.05 -7.82 -2.39
C GLN A 39 11.18 -8.34 -3.51
N PRO A 40 11.35 -9.62 -3.90
CA PRO A 40 10.42 -10.25 -4.81
C PRO A 40 9.01 -10.23 -4.20
N VAL A 41 8.02 -10.00 -5.04
CA VAL A 41 6.61 -10.18 -4.69
C VAL A 41 6.33 -11.66 -4.39
N VAL A 42 5.31 -11.92 -3.57
CA VAL A 42 4.94 -13.30 -3.18
C VAL A 42 4.53 -14.14 -4.39
N ASN A 43 3.85 -13.50 -5.36
CA ASN A 43 3.43 -14.13 -6.61
C ASN A 43 3.85 -13.26 -7.80
N GLN A 44 4.77 -13.78 -8.62
CA GLN A 44 5.32 -13.09 -9.79
C GLN A 44 4.42 -13.18 -11.03
N SER A 45 3.40 -14.04 -11.01
CA SER A 45 2.43 -14.19 -12.11
C SER A 45 1.26 -13.19 -12.02
N ILE A 46 1.32 -12.23 -11.10
CA ILE A 46 0.29 -11.20 -10.97
C ILE A 46 0.41 -10.24 -12.14
N VAL A 47 -0.71 -10.03 -12.84
CA VAL A 47 -0.87 -9.01 -13.87
C VAL A 47 -1.84 -7.97 -13.33
N ILE A 48 -1.42 -6.70 -13.37
CA ILE A 48 -2.25 -5.56 -12.98
C ILE A 48 -2.71 -4.89 -14.27
N THR A 49 -4.01 -4.66 -14.37
CA THR A 49 -4.65 -4.12 -15.57
C THR A 49 -5.48 -2.87 -15.24
N GLN A 50 -5.90 -2.17 -16.28
CA GLN A 50 -6.73 -0.98 -16.12
C GLN A 50 -8.05 -1.34 -15.43
N GLY A 51 -8.39 -0.63 -14.36
CA GLY A 51 -9.59 -0.87 -13.55
C GLY A 51 -9.30 -1.59 -12.23
N ASP A 52 -8.14 -2.24 -12.12
CA ASP A 52 -7.68 -2.78 -10.83
C ASP A 52 -7.30 -1.65 -9.86
N ILE A 53 -7.40 -1.94 -8.55
CA ILE A 53 -7.04 -0.98 -7.50
C ILE A 53 -5.81 -1.46 -6.75
N LEU A 54 -4.83 -0.57 -6.58
CA LEU A 54 -3.70 -0.79 -5.69
C LEU A 54 -3.93 -0.10 -4.35
N ALA A 55 -3.76 -0.86 -3.26
CA ALA A 55 -3.94 -0.37 -1.91
C ALA A 55 -2.70 -0.66 -1.07
N ALA A 56 -2.23 0.33 -0.31
CA ALA A 56 -1.12 0.17 0.62
C ALA A 56 -1.47 0.68 2.02
N ARG A 57 -1.00 -0.02 3.05
CA ARG A 57 -1.21 0.34 4.46
C ARG A 57 0.10 0.24 5.22
N CYS A 58 0.46 1.31 5.91
CA CYS A 58 1.49 1.29 6.94
C CYS A 58 0.85 1.21 8.32
N THR A 59 1.45 0.42 9.19
CA THR A 59 1.15 0.39 10.62
C THR A 59 2.28 1.08 11.34
N ILE A 60 1.94 2.09 12.12
CA ILE A 60 2.88 2.94 12.85
C ILE A 60 2.47 2.91 14.32
N ASN A 61 3.42 2.66 15.20
CA ASN A 61 3.19 2.68 16.64
C ASN A 61 3.96 3.82 17.31
N ASN A 62 3.24 4.90 17.63
CA ASN A 62 3.81 6.05 18.32
C ASN A 62 3.67 5.88 19.85
N ASN A 63 4.79 5.57 20.51
CA ASN A 63 4.87 5.48 21.97
C ASN A 63 5.38 6.79 22.62
N GLU A 64 5.46 7.89 21.86
CA GLU A 64 5.94 9.18 22.33
C GLU A 64 4.78 10.08 22.78
N LYS A 65 5.09 11.09 23.61
CA LYS A 65 4.09 12.06 24.10
C LYS A 65 3.76 13.16 23.07
N ARG A 66 4.36 13.13 21.89
CA ARG A 66 4.20 14.15 20.84
C ARG A 66 3.48 13.57 19.63
N ILE A 67 2.84 14.45 18.87
CA ILE A 67 2.29 14.11 17.55
C ILE A 67 3.44 14.06 16.55
N ILE A 68 3.57 12.94 15.85
CA ILE A 68 4.50 12.77 14.73
C ILE A 68 3.69 12.86 13.45
N LYS A 69 4.09 13.76 12.55
CA LYS A 69 3.38 14.02 11.29
C LYS A 69 4.05 13.26 10.15
N ILE A 70 3.37 13.16 9.01
CA ILE A 70 4.01 12.73 7.78
C ILE A 70 4.83 13.89 7.20
N GLY A 71 6.09 13.64 6.84
CA GLY A 71 6.99 14.69 6.37
C GLY A 71 8.38 14.16 5.98
N PRO A 72 9.23 15.04 5.41
CA PRO A 72 10.52 14.65 4.85
C PRO A 72 11.67 14.59 5.86
N THR A 73 11.47 15.04 7.10
CA THR A 73 12.57 15.22 8.05
C THR A 73 12.82 13.98 8.92
N GLY A 74 13.93 13.99 9.65
CA GLY A 74 14.26 12.95 10.62
C GLY A 74 13.30 12.85 11.82
N GLU A 75 12.46 13.87 12.01
CA GLU A 75 11.48 13.99 13.10
C GLU A 75 10.05 13.66 12.67
N ASP A 76 9.86 13.40 11.37
CA ASP A 76 8.60 13.02 10.74
C ASP A 76 8.58 11.52 10.41
N GLU A 77 7.40 11.01 10.09
CA GLU A 77 7.21 9.67 9.54
C GLU A 77 6.94 9.70 8.04
N MET A 78 7.17 8.56 7.39
CA MET A 78 6.78 8.33 6.01
C MET A 78 6.03 7.02 5.87
N CYS A 79 5.08 6.98 4.94
CA CYS A 79 4.40 5.75 4.54
C CYS A 79 4.52 5.59 3.03
N ASN A 80 5.55 4.88 2.60
CA ASN A 80 5.85 4.65 1.19
C ASN A 80 5.81 3.14 0.89
N PHE A 81 5.18 2.78 -0.22
CA PHE A 81 5.22 1.43 -0.76
C PHE A 81 5.61 1.51 -2.24
N TYR A 82 6.84 1.08 -2.55
CA TYR A 82 7.36 1.09 -3.92
C TYR A 82 7.10 -0.27 -4.57
N LEU A 83 6.38 -0.26 -5.69
CA LEU A 83 6.11 -1.44 -6.49
C LEU A 83 6.90 -1.33 -7.81
N MET A 84 7.84 -2.25 -7.99
CA MET A 84 8.57 -2.38 -9.24
C MET A 84 7.82 -3.32 -10.18
N TYR A 85 7.68 -2.93 -11.45
CA TYR A 85 6.94 -3.69 -12.46
C TYR A 85 7.64 -3.62 -13.83
N TRP A 86 7.19 -4.48 -14.74
CA TRP A 86 7.57 -4.48 -16.14
C TRP A 86 6.30 -4.62 -17.01
N THR A 87 6.41 -4.26 -18.29
CA THR A 87 5.32 -4.38 -19.28
C THR A 87 5.80 -5.20 -20.47
N GLU A 88 4.88 -5.85 -21.17
CA GLU A 88 5.20 -6.53 -22.42
C GLU A 88 5.78 -5.56 -23.47
N THR A 89 6.51 -6.11 -24.44
CA THR A 89 7.08 -5.34 -25.54
C THR A 89 5.98 -4.62 -26.33
N GLY A 90 6.05 -3.29 -26.39
CA GLY A 90 5.01 -2.46 -27.00
C GLY A 90 3.82 -2.15 -26.08
N GLY A 91 3.82 -2.65 -24.86
CA GLY A 91 2.88 -2.28 -23.80
C GLY A 91 3.10 -0.84 -23.33
N GLN A 92 2.03 -0.20 -22.86
CA GLN A 92 2.10 1.13 -22.28
C GLN A 92 2.43 1.05 -20.79
N THR A 93 3.30 1.94 -20.32
CA THR A 93 3.53 2.14 -18.88
C THR A 93 2.37 2.89 -18.24
N LEU A 94 2.26 2.79 -16.91
CA LEU A 94 1.27 3.54 -16.16
C LEU A 94 1.52 5.04 -16.30
N LYS A 95 0.51 5.79 -16.78
CA LYS A 95 0.55 7.26 -16.84
C LYS A 95 0.57 7.87 -15.43
N GLU A 96 -0.22 7.30 -14.53
CA GLU A 96 -0.24 7.64 -13.11
C GLU A 96 0.42 6.52 -12.32
N ASN A 97 1.68 6.73 -11.93
CA ASN A 97 2.50 5.75 -11.23
C ASN A 97 2.70 6.07 -9.74
N ALA A 98 2.01 7.11 -9.23
CA ALA A 98 2.05 7.53 -7.84
C ALA A 98 0.63 7.76 -7.31
N CYS A 99 0.37 7.29 -6.09
CA CYS A 99 -0.92 7.45 -5.44
C CYS A 99 -0.72 7.99 -4.02
N PHE A 100 -1.56 8.94 -3.62
CA PHE A 100 -1.52 9.55 -2.30
C PHE A 100 -2.91 9.54 -1.65
N SER A 101 -2.96 9.35 -0.34
CA SER A 101 -4.19 9.49 0.43
C SER A 101 -3.90 10.10 1.80
N ALA A 102 -4.87 10.80 2.38
CA ALA A 102 -4.73 11.44 3.69
C ALA A 102 -4.61 10.44 4.85
N GLY A 103 -4.90 9.16 4.62
CA GLY A 103 -4.94 8.13 5.67
C GLY A 103 -5.97 8.40 6.78
N PRO A 104 -6.04 7.53 7.80
CA PRO A 104 -6.95 7.73 8.93
C PRO A 104 -6.61 8.98 9.77
N PRO A 105 -7.60 9.66 10.38
CA PRO A 105 -9.03 9.33 10.34
C PRO A 105 -9.75 9.84 9.08
N ASN A 106 -9.11 10.72 8.31
CA ASN A 106 -9.73 11.46 7.20
C ASN A 106 -10.10 10.60 5.99
N TYR A 107 -9.37 9.50 5.79
CA TYR A 107 -9.58 8.56 4.70
C TYR A 107 -9.58 7.12 5.21
N ARG A 108 -10.56 6.35 4.74
CA ARG A 108 -10.68 4.91 4.93
C ARG A 108 -11.09 4.31 3.60
N TRP A 109 -10.55 3.14 3.27
CA TRP A 109 -10.87 2.45 2.01
C TRP A 109 -12.36 2.20 1.81
N SER A 110 -13.08 1.84 2.87
CA SER A 110 -14.51 1.55 2.81
C SER A 110 -15.37 2.75 2.44
N SER A 111 -15.05 3.94 2.95
CA SER A 111 -15.83 5.15 2.70
C SER A 111 -15.30 5.97 1.52
N GLY A 112 -13.99 5.95 1.31
CA GLY A 112 -13.33 6.78 0.30
C GLY A 112 -13.19 6.11 -1.07
N ALA A 113 -13.03 4.79 -1.11
CA ALA A 113 -12.91 4.02 -2.35
C ALA A 113 -13.99 2.93 -2.49
N GLY A 114 -14.96 2.88 -1.57
CA GLY A 114 -16.05 1.88 -1.60
C GLY A 114 -15.59 0.44 -1.33
N LEU A 115 -14.34 0.24 -0.90
CA LEU A 115 -13.79 -1.12 -0.83
C LEU A 115 -14.37 -1.94 0.32
N ASN A 116 -14.64 -3.21 0.06
CA ASN A 116 -15.21 -4.17 0.98
C ASN A 116 -14.26 -5.35 1.23
N HIS A 117 -14.66 -6.30 2.09
CA HIS A 117 -13.84 -7.47 2.48
C HIS A 117 -12.39 -7.14 2.90
N LEU A 118 -12.22 -6.02 3.62
CA LEU A 118 -10.91 -5.45 3.92
C LEU A 118 -10.00 -6.44 4.70
N PRO A 119 -8.69 -6.48 4.40
CA PRO A 119 -7.73 -7.24 5.17
C PRO A 119 -7.72 -6.85 6.64
N LYS A 120 -7.76 -7.85 7.53
CA LYS A 120 -7.69 -7.67 8.98
C LYS A 120 -6.41 -6.93 9.38
N LYS A 121 -6.51 -6.06 10.38
CA LYS A 121 -5.34 -5.43 11.00
C LYS A 121 -4.54 -6.52 11.72
N LYS A 122 -3.26 -6.65 11.40
CA LYS A 122 -2.30 -7.50 12.11
C LYS A 122 -1.37 -6.61 12.90
#